data_AF-A0A561VLW2-F1
#
_entry.id   AF-A0A561VLW2-F1
#
_cell.length_a   1.000
_cell.length_b   1.000
_cell.length_c   1.000
_cell.angle_alpha   90.00
_cell.angle_beta   90.00
_cell.angle_gamma   90.00
#
_symmetry.space_group_name_H-M   'P 1'
#
loop_
_entity.id
_entity.type
_entity.pdbx_description
1 polymer ?
#
loop_
_entity_poly.entity_id
_entity_poly.type
_entity_poly.pdbx_seq_one_letter_code
_entity_poly.pdbx_strand_id
1 'polypeptide(L)'
;MCLGNMGRMSDIEPIEMRYAGCRFRSRLEARWAVFFDHFNIRWEYEPQGFTFSTGTRYLPDFWLPAQEVWVEVKGQLSLEGLATVCRAGVELPGTEEGILPRILLLGPVPPPGGAHVHGAFGGFAGHALWRMAFFTSAARRKLMSFGGGIPWDPS
;
A
#
# COMPACT_ATOMS: atom_id res chain seq x y z
N MET A 1 3.95 -45.63 -38.27
CA MET A 1 4.75 -44.48 -37.80
C MET A 1 3.85 -43.27 -37.73
N CYS A 2 3.45 -42.85 -36.53
CA CYS A 2 2.94 -41.50 -36.22
C CYS A 2 3.27 -41.25 -34.73
N LEU A 3 4.42 -40.64 -34.48
CA LEU A 3 4.79 -40.05 -33.19
C LEU A 3 4.62 -38.53 -33.34
N GLY A 4 3.97 -37.87 -32.38
CA GLY A 4 3.78 -36.42 -32.49
C GLY A 4 3.02 -35.74 -31.36
N ASN A 5 3.31 -36.12 -30.11
CA ASN A 5 3.34 -35.25 -28.93
C ASN A 5 2.22 -34.18 -28.79
N MET A 6 1.10 -34.56 -28.17
CA MET A 6 0.17 -33.60 -27.56
C MET A 6 0.85 -33.09 -26.27
N GLY A 7 1.69 -32.05 -26.42
CA GLY A 7 2.37 -31.42 -25.30
C GLY A 7 1.37 -30.97 -24.26
N ARG A 8 1.54 -31.47 -23.02
CA ARG A 8 0.81 -31.05 -21.82
C ARG A 8 0.62 -29.54 -21.82
N MET A 9 -0.65 -29.10 -21.82
CA MET A 9 -1.02 -27.86 -21.13
C MET A 9 -0.53 -28.05 -19.69
N SER A 10 0.60 -27.43 -19.36
CA SER A 10 1.07 -27.34 -18.00
C SER A 10 0.00 -26.58 -17.23
N ASP A 11 -0.74 -27.30 -16.41
CA ASP A 11 -1.58 -26.74 -15.37
C ASP A 11 -0.75 -25.65 -14.67
N ILE A 12 -1.20 -24.40 -14.79
CA ILE A 12 -0.62 -23.30 -14.05
C ILE A 12 -1.04 -23.54 -12.60
N GLU A 13 -0.22 -24.32 -11.90
CA GLU A 13 -0.29 -24.45 -10.45
C GLU A 13 -0.36 -23.02 -9.88
N PRO A 14 -1.43 -22.66 -9.14
CA PRO A 14 -1.51 -21.38 -8.48
C PRO A 14 -0.29 -21.30 -7.56
N ILE A 15 0.70 -20.46 -7.92
CA ILE A 15 1.87 -20.23 -7.08
C ILE A 15 1.35 -19.88 -5.69
N GLU A 16 1.61 -20.73 -4.70
CA GLU A 16 1.23 -20.46 -3.32
C GLU A 16 1.86 -19.11 -2.91
N MET A 17 1.02 -18.14 -2.56
CA MET A 17 1.45 -16.79 -2.19
C MET A 17 1.76 -16.74 -0.69
N ARG A 18 2.69 -17.59 -0.25
CA ARG A 18 3.11 -17.66 1.16
C ARG A 18 4.43 -16.90 1.37
N TYR A 19 4.46 -16.04 2.37
CA TYR A 19 5.69 -15.36 2.81
C TYR A 19 5.57 -14.95 4.27
N ALA A 20 6.65 -15.05 5.05
CA ALA A 20 6.69 -14.75 6.48
C ALA A 20 5.54 -15.39 7.31
N GLY A 21 5.10 -16.60 6.92
CA GLY A 21 3.98 -17.29 7.58
C GLY A 21 2.58 -16.82 7.16
N CYS A 22 2.46 -15.74 6.39
CA CYS A 22 1.20 -15.24 5.86
C CYS A 22 0.85 -15.90 4.52
N ARG A 23 -0.46 -16.02 4.23
CA ARG A 23 -1.00 -16.39 2.91
C ARG A 23 -1.66 -15.16 2.31
N PHE A 24 -1.03 -14.59 1.28
CA PHE A 24 -1.49 -13.36 0.63
C PHE A 24 -2.62 -13.62 -0.37
N ARG A 25 -3.48 -12.61 -0.60
CA ARG A 25 -4.57 -12.65 -1.57
C ARG A 25 -4.09 -12.33 -2.98
N SER A 26 -2.96 -11.67 -3.11
CA SER A 26 -2.34 -11.38 -4.40
C SER A 26 -0.81 -11.44 -4.38
N ARG A 27 -0.22 -11.67 -5.56
CA ARG A 27 1.25 -11.65 -5.74
C ARG A 27 1.81 -10.26 -5.45
N LEU A 28 1.01 -9.21 -5.69
CA LEU A 28 1.44 -7.85 -5.47
C LEU A 28 1.56 -7.53 -3.97
N GLU A 29 0.60 -7.96 -3.15
CA GLU A 29 0.72 -7.89 -1.69
C GLU A 29 1.95 -8.63 -1.19
N ALA A 30 2.16 -9.88 -1.63
CA ALA A 30 3.34 -10.65 -1.23
C ALA A 30 4.66 -9.94 -1.59
N ARG A 31 4.72 -9.28 -2.75
CA ARG A 31 5.91 -8.49 -3.15
C ARG A 31 6.11 -7.25 -2.27
N TRP A 32 5.02 -6.63 -1.80
CA TRP A 32 5.12 -5.50 -0.85
C TRP A 32 5.60 -5.97 0.52
N ALA A 33 5.15 -7.12 1.02
CA ALA A 33 5.70 -7.72 2.24
C ALA A 33 7.21 -7.94 2.14
N VAL A 34 7.68 -8.53 1.04
CA VAL A 34 9.13 -8.70 0.75
C VAL A 34 9.85 -7.35 0.70
N PHE A 35 9.23 -6.33 0.10
CA PHE A 35 9.79 -4.99 0.04
C PHE A 35 9.94 -4.38 1.43
N PHE A 36 8.92 -4.46 2.28
CA PHE A 36 8.97 -3.96 3.66
C PHE A 36 10.08 -4.65 4.45
N ASP A 37 10.18 -5.98 4.38
CA ASP A 37 11.25 -6.74 5.05
C ASP A 37 12.64 -6.35 4.55
N HIS A 38 12.82 -6.16 3.23
CA HIS A 38 14.10 -5.72 2.67
C HIS A 38 14.57 -4.38 3.25
N PHE A 39 13.64 -3.47 3.55
CA PHE A 39 13.92 -2.17 4.15
C PHE A 39 13.78 -2.14 5.68
N ASN A 40 13.59 -3.28 6.34
CA ASN A 40 13.35 -3.41 7.78
C ASN A 40 12.17 -2.56 8.28
N ILE A 41 11.13 -2.43 7.46
CA ILE A 41 9.87 -1.80 7.84
C ILE A 41 9.02 -2.90 8.50
N ARG A 42 8.62 -2.70 9.76
CA ARG A 42 7.70 -3.62 10.44
C ARG A 42 6.32 -3.53 9.81
N TRP A 43 5.69 -4.67 9.57
CA TRP A 43 4.36 -4.77 8.97
C TRP A 43 3.54 -5.91 9.60
N GLU A 44 2.23 -5.77 9.55
CA GLU A 44 1.24 -6.81 9.88
C GLU A 44 0.28 -6.96 8.70
N TYR A 45 -0.05 -8.19 8.31
CA TYR A 45 -0.96 -8.48 7.19
C TYR A 45 -2.39 -8.73 7.68
N GLU A 46 -3.35 -8.00 7.13
CA GLU A 46 -4.78 -8.04 7.49
C GLU A 46 -5.06 -8.12 9.02
N PRO A 47 -4.47 -7.25 9.86
CA PRO A 47 -4.51 -7.45 11.31
C PRO A 47 -5.92 -7.31 11.89
N GLN A 48 -6.76 -6.44 11.31
CA GLN A 48 -8.15 -6.28 11.71
C GLN A 48 -9.00 -5.59 10.65
N GLY A 49 -10.30 -5.89 10.66
CA GLY A 49 -11.31 -5.23 9.83
C GLY A 49 -12.07 -4.13 10.58
N PHE A 50 -12.60 -3.18 9.83
CA PHE A 50 -13.34 -2.02 10.30
C PHE A 50 -14.72 -1.96 9.66
N THR A 51 -15.64 -1.25 10.31
CA THR A 51 -16.93 -0.88 9.73
C THR A 51 -17.00 0.64 9.72
N PHE A 52 -17.13 1.22 8.53
CA PHE A 52 -17.27 2.66 8.36
C PHE A 52 -18.66 3.15 8.78
N SER A 53 -18.79 4.45 8.95
CA SER A 53 -20.04 5.18 9.25
C SER A 53 -21.18 4.88 8.28
N THR A 54 -20.87 4.50 7.03
CA THR A 54 -21.84 4.06 6.02
C THR A 54 -22.31 2.62 6.19
N GLY A 55 -21.79 1.87 7.16
CA GLY A 55 -22.00 0.43 7.31
C GLY A 55 -21.13 -0.44 6.41
N THR A 56 -20.29 0.17 5.55
CA THR A 56 -19.35 -0.54 4.68
C THR A 56 -18.26 -1.20 5.52
N ARG A 57 -18.06 -2.52 5.34
CA ARG A 57 -16.93 -3.23 5.95
C ARG A 57 -15.67 -3.02 5.11
N TYR A 58 -14.55 -2.82 5.78
CA TYR A 58 -13.26 -2.56 5.15
C TYR A 58 -12.14 -3.30 5.89
N LEU A 59 -11.25 -3.95 5.14
CA LEU A 59 -10.09 -4.66 5.68
C LEU A 59 -8.86 -4.19 4.91
N PRO A 60 -7.98 -3.37 5.51
CA PRO A 60 -6.74 -2.97 4.87
C PRO A 60 -5.79 -4.16 4.72
N ASP A 61 -4.98 -4.13 3.67
CA ASP A 61 -4.02 -5.21 3.37
C ASP A 61 -2.88 -5.25 4.41
N PHE A 62 -2.34 -4.09 4.81
CA PHE A 62 -1.29 -4.04 5.84
C PHE A 62 -1.48 -2.92 6.87
N TRP A 63 -0.85 -3.12 8.03
CA TRP A 63 -0.56 -2.10 9.04
C TRP A 63 0.95 -1.93 9.20
N LEU A 64 1.44 -0.69 9.22
CA LEU A 64 2.84 -0.36 9.49
C LEU A 64 2.95 0.33 10.86
N PRO A 65 3.16 -0.42 11.96
CA PRO A 65 3.01 0.09 13.33
C PRO A 65 3.98 1.22 13.68
N ALA A 66 5.19 1.22 13.12
CA ALA A 66 6.18 2.28 13.42
C ALA A 66 5.86 3.61 12.71
N GLN A 67 5.06 3.57 11.65
CA GLN A 67 4.63 4.72 10.87
C GLN A 67 3.18 5.10 11.18
N GLU A 68 2.50 4.27 11.97
CA GLU A 68 1.08 4.39 12.32
C GLU A 68 0.19 4.62 11.09
N VAL A 69 0.47 3.88 10.02
CA VAL A 69 -0.21 4.02 8.73
C VAL A 69 -0.72 2.68 8.20
N TRP A 70 -1.95 2.71 7.70
CA TRP A 70 -2.58 1.59 6.99
C TRP A 70 -2.12 1.55 5.53
N VAL A 71 -2.20 0.38 4.90
CA VAL A 71 -1.81 0.21 3.50
C VAL A 71 -2.87 -0.58 2.76
N GLU A 72 -3.22 -0.08 1.58
CA GLU A 72 -4.01 -0.77 0.57
C GLU A 72 -3.13 -0.99 -0.67
N VAL A 73 -3.14 -2.21 -1.22
CA VAL A 73 -2.40 -2.58 -2.42
C VAL A 73 -3.38 -2.81 -3.56
N LYS A 74 -3.24 -2.03 -4.64
CA LYS A 74 -4.07 -2.14 -5.84
C LYS A 74 -3.25 -1.95 -7.12
N GLY A 75 -3.26 -2.96 -7.99
CA GLY A 75 -2.64 -2.85 -9.31
C GLY A 75 -3.38 -1.90 -10.24
N GLN A 76 -4.72 -1.90 -10.18
CA GLN A 76 -5.60 -0.96 -10.89
C GLN A 76 -6.66 -0.48 -9.91
N LEU A 77 -6.96 0.82 -9.96
CA LEU A 77 -7.91 1.47 -9.06
C LEU A 77 -9.19 1.85 -9.81
N SER A 78 -10.33 1.33 -9.37
CA SER A 78 -11.65 1.80 -9.81
C SER A 78 -12.05 3.07 -9.06
N LEU A 79 -13.03 3.82 -9.58
CA LEU A 79 -13.59 4.99 -8.87
C LEU A 79 -14.16 4.60 -7.50
N GLU A 80 -14.83 3.45 -7.40
CA GLU A 80 -15.34 2.91 -6.14
C GLU A 80 -14.22 2.54 -5.17
N GLY A 81 -13.14 1.92 -5.68
CA GLY A 81 -11.95 1.62 -4.89
C GLY A 81 -11.29 2.89 -4.35
N LEU A 82 -11.16 3.92 -5.17
CA LEU A 82 -10.64 5.23 -4.74
C LEU A 82 -11.52 5.84 -3.65
N ALA A 83 -12.85 5.86 -3.83
CA ALA A 83 -13.77 6.38 -2.83
C ALA A 83 -13.67 5.65 -1.49
N THR A 84 -13.49 4.32 -1.53
CA THR A 84 -13.28 3.47 -0.35
C THR A 84 -11.98 3.85 0.38
N VAL A 85 -10.88 4.00 -0.35
CA VAL A 85 -9.58 4.39 0.21
C VAL A 85 -9.61 5.81 0.77
N CYS A 86 -10.25 6.76 0.09
CA CYS A 86 -10.44 8.12 0.61
C CYS A 86 -11.20 8.11 1.94
N ARG A 87 -12.26 7.32 2.05
CA ARG A 87 -13.02 7.14 3.30
C ARG A 87 -12.16 6.51 4.38
N ALA A 88 -11.38 5.48 4.04
CA ALA A 88 -10.42 4.87 4.95
C ALA A 88 -9.44 5.91 5.50
N GLY A 89 -8.98 6.85 4.67
CA GLY A 89 -8.13 7.98 5.09
C GLY A 89 -8.75 8.93 6.12
N VAL A 90 -10.08 8.90 6.28
CA VAL A 90 -10.83 9.73 7.26
C VAL A 90 -11.26 8.92 8.48
N GLU A 91 -11.64 7.67 8.29
CA GLU A 91 -12.34 6.87 9.31
C GLU A 91 -11.46 5.84 10.02
N LEU A 92 -10.34 5.42 9.41
CA LEU A 92 -9.42 4.51 10.09
C LEU A 92 -8.76 5.18 11.30
N PRO A 93 -8.45 4.42 12.37
CA PRO A 93 -7.66 4.93 13.47
C PRO A 93 -6.24 5.31 12.98
N GLY A 94 -5.66 6.34 13.57
CA GLY A 94 -4.32 6.82 13.26
C GLY A 94 -3.86 7.87 14.27
N THR A 95 -2.68 8.45 14.06
CA THR A 95 -2.10 9.46 14.95
C THR A 95 -3.07 10.62 15.18
N GLU A 96 -3.20 11.06 16.43
CA GLU A 96 -4.11 12.15 16.82
C GLU A 96 -3.77 13.49 16.13
N GLU A 97 -2.57 13.61 15.56
CA GLU A 97 -2.14 14.78 14.81
C GLU A 97 -2.43 14.58 13.31
N GLY A 98 -3.40 15.34 12.79
CA GLY A 98 -3.84 15.34 11.38
C GLY A 98 -2.81 15.83 10.35
N ILE A 99 -1.51 15.64 10.63
CA ILE A 99 -0.37 15.99 9.78
C ILE A 99 0.06 14.79 8.92
N LEU A 100 -0.13 13.57 9.42
CA LEU A 100 0.31 12.33 8.77
C LEU A 100 -0.82 11.64 7.98
N PRO A 101 -0.49 10.95 6.88
CA PRO A 101 -1.48 10.15 6.16
C PRO A 101 -1.94 8.98 7.04
N ARG A 102 -3.22 8.62 6.93
CA ARG A 102 -3.79 7.44 7.62
C ARG A 102 -3.71 6.18 6.77
N ILE A 103 -3.75 6.30 5.45
CA ILE A 103 -3.63 5.17 4.54
C ILE A 103 -2.75 5.49 3.32
N LEU A 104 -1.91 4.53 2.95
CA LEU A 104 -1.12 4.52 1.71
C LEU A 104 -1.80 3.60 0.69
N LEU A 105 -1.96 4.10 -0.54
CA LEU A 105 -2.39 3.30 -1.68
C LEU A 105 -1.19 2.97 -2.56
N LEU A 106 -0.79 1.71 -2.52
CA LEU A 106 0.36 1.20 -3.23
C LEU A 106 -0.03 0.49 -4.52
N GLY A 107 0.71 0.84 -5.58
CA GLY A 107 0.58 0.25 -6.90
C GLY A 107 1.55 -0.90 -7.13
N PRO A 108 1.91 -1.20 -8.39
CA PRO A 108 3.02 -2.09 -8.72
C PRO A 108 4.30 -1.71 -7.95
N VAL A 109 5.00 -2.71 -7.41
CA VAL A 109 6.30 -2.48 -6.77
C VAL A 109 7.26 -1.90 -7.80
N PRO A 110 7.85 -0.72 -7.53
CA PRO A 110 8.65 -0.01 -8.50
C PRO A 110 9.93 -0.76 -8.89
N PRO A 111 10.37 -0.67 -10.16
CA PRO A 111 11.72 -1.10 -10.53
C PRO A 111 12.78 -0.22 -9.83
N PRO A 112 13.96 -0.77 -9.56
CA PRO A 112 15.06 -0.01 -8.99
C PRO A 112 15.52 1.12 -9.92
N GLY A 113 16.09 2.19 -9.37
CA GLY A 113 16.71 3.28 -10.13
C GLY A 113 15.79 4.45 -10.52
N GLY A 114 14.50 4.40 -10.18
CA GLY A 114 13.52 5.45 -10.48
C GLY A 114 12.91 6.08 -9.23
N ALA A 115 12.29 7.25 -9.41
CA ALA A 115 11.35 7.83 -8.44
C ALA A 115 9.93 7.39 -8.81
N HIS A 116 9.15 7.03 -7.80
CA HIS A 116 7.77 6.54 -7.98
C HIS A 116 6.86 7.22 -6.97
N VAL A 117 5.63 7.47 -7.38
CA VAL A 117 4.62 8.15 -6.56
C VAL A 117 3.52 7.17 -6.19
N HIS A 118 3.19 7.14 -4.91
CA HIS A 118 2.03 6.43 -4.37
C HIS A 118 1.04 7.41 -3.75
N GLY A 119 -0.23 7.02 -3.74
CA GLY A 119 -1.28 7.81 -3.10
C GLY A 119 -1.16 7.72 -1.58
N ALA A 120 -1.33 8.84 -0.90
CA ALA A 120 -1.47 8.87 0.55
C ALA A 120 -2.70 9.70 0.90
N PHE A 121 -3.53 9.17 1.79
CA PHE A 121 -4.79 9.77 2.18
C PHE A 121 -4.82 9.90 3.71
N GLY A 122 -5.15 11.09 4.18
CA GLY A 122 -5.30 11.43 5.59
C GLY A 122 -5.91 12.82 5.70
N GLY A 123 -6.38 13.20 6.88
CA GLY A 123 -6.96 14.53 7.04
C GLY A 123 -7.17 14.98 8.47
N PHE A 124 -7.13 16.30 8.62
CA PHE A 124 -7.69 17.06 9.73
C PHE A 124 -9.01 17.68 9.24
N ALA A 125 -10.09 17.58 10.03
CA ALA A 125 -11.36 18.26 9.78
C ALA A 125 -12.00 18.04 8.38
N GLY A 126 -11.78 16.88 7.75
CA GLY A 126 -12.43 16.54 6.47
C GLY A 126 -11.68 16.94 5.20
N HIS A 127 -10.45 17.46 5.30
CA HIS A 127 -9.60 17.72 4.14
C HIS A 127 -8.67 16.53 3.83
N ALA A 128 -8.78 15.96 2.63
CA ALA A 128 -7.83 14.97 2.14
C ALA A 128 -6.48 15.64 1.81
N LEU A 129 -5.47 15.40 2.62
CA LEU A 129 -4.09 15.76 2.31
C LEU A 129 -3.51 14.69 1.37
N TRP A 130 -3.23 15.09 0.13
CA TRP A 130 -2.47 14.28 -0.82
C TRP A 130 -0.98 14.51 -0.56
N ARG A 131 -0.26 13.49 -0.09
CA ARG A 131 1.21 13.54 0.00
C ARG A 131 1.83 12.40 -0.80
N MET A 132 2.81 12.73 -1.63
CA MET A 132 3.55 11.78 -2.44
C MET A 132 4.60 11.06 -1.59
N ALA A 133 4.57 9.72 -1.52
CA ALA A 133 5.70 8.95 -1.04
C ALA A 133 6.65 8.65 -2.21
N PHE A 134 7.91 9.07 -2.10
CA PHE A 134 8.97 8.71 -3.05
C PHE A 134 9.79 7.52 -2.51
N PHE A 135 9.88 6.45 -3.30
CA PHE A 135 10.92 5.45 -3.11
C PHE A 135 11.94 5.64 -4.23
N THR A 136 13.13 6.18 -3.90
CA THR A 136 14.27 6.20 -4.82
C THR A 136 15.16 5.02 -4.49
N SER A 137 15.23 4.05 -5.40
CA SER A 137 16.20 2.97 -5.30
C SER A 137 17.51 3.39 -5.96
N ALA A 138 18.42 3.99 -5.21
CA ALA A 138 19.85 3.87 -5.46
C ALA A 138 20.62 4.18 -4.17
N ALA A 139 21.27 3.15 -3.63
CA ALA A 139 22.27 3.21 -2.57
C ALA A 139 21.78 3.56 -1.14
N ARG A 140 22.23 2.71 -0.21
CA ARG A 140 22.31 2.90 1.24
C ARG A 140 22.48 4.38 1.65
N ARG A 141 21.42 5.05 2.09
CA ARG A 141 21.37 5.97 3.26
C ARG A 141 20.06 6.75 3.33
N LYS A 142 19.52 6.82 4.55
CA LYS A 142 18.46 7.70 5.08
C LYS A 142 17.08 7.61 4.41
N LEU A 143 16.25 6.79 5.04
CA LEU A 143 14.85 7.14 5.30
C LEU A 143 14.77 8.57 5.88
N MET A 144 13.74 9.31 5.48
CA MET A 144 13.29 10.63 5.95
C MET A 144 13.78 11.87 5.17
N SER A 145 12.81 12.47 4.48
CA SER A 145 12.63 13.92 4.37
C SER A 145 11.13 14.19 4.43
N PHE A 146 10.65 14.76 5.55
CA PHE A 146 9.34 15.39 5.64
C PHE A 146 9.55 16.87 5.27
N GLY A 147 9.26 17.20 4.01
CA GLY A 147 9.29 18.58 3.53
C GLY A 147 8.19 19.40 4.19
N GLY A 148 8.61 20.46 4.90
CA GLY A 148 7.76 21.43 5.56
C GLY A 148 6.83 22.15 4.59
N GLY A 149 5.70 22.61 5.12
CA GLY A 149 4.81 23.51 4.39
C GLY A 149 5.58 24.76 3.99
N ILE A 150 5.50 25.11 2.71
CA ILE A 150 5.79 26.46 2.26
C ILE A 150 4.57 27.29 2.70
N PRO A 151 4.73 28.36 3.52
CA PRO A 151 3.66 29.31 3.72
C PRO A 151 3.34 29.96 2.36
N TRP A 152 2.11 29.83 1.89
CA TRP A 152 1.62 30.62 0.78
C TRP A 152 1.21 31.99 1.35
N ASP A 153 1.98 33.02 1.02
CA ASP A 153 1.64 34.42 1.26
C ASP A 153 0.97 34.99 -0.01
N PRO A 154 -0.28 35.48 0.07
CA PRO A 154 -0.98 36.07 -1.07
C PRO A 154 -0.71 37.56 -1.30
N SER A 155 0.29 38.16 -0.65
CA SER A 155 0.64 39.57 -0.92
C SER A 155 1.47 39.76 -2.18
#